data_AF-A0AAW7G0F1-F1
#
_entry.id   AF-A0AAW7G0F1-F1
#
_cell.length_a   1.000
_cell.length_b   1.000
_cell.length_c   1.000
_cell.angle_alpha   90.00
_cell.angle_beta   90.00
_cell.angle_gamma   90.00
#
_symmetry.space_group_name_H-M   'P 1'
#
loop_
_entity.id
_entity.type
_entity.pdbx_description
1 polymer ?
#
loop_
_entity_poly.entity_id
_entity_poly.type
_entity_poly.pdbx_seq_one_letter_code
_entity_poly.pdbx_strand_id
1 'polypeptide(L)' 'SDGAMEDALYEIASMRLFARLSLDSALPDRTTIMNFRHLLEQHQLARQLFKTINRWLAEAGVMMTQGT' A
#
# COMPACT_ATOMS: atom_id res chain seq x y z
N SER A 1 -7.54 -4.02 6.82
CA SER A 1 -8.48 -4.97 6.18
C SER A 1 -8.50 -4.66 4.70
N ASP A 2 -8.70 -5.66 3.82
CA ASP A 2 -8.74 -5.44 2.37
C ASP A 2 -9.85 -4.44 1.97
N GLY A 3 -11.00 -4.44 2.68
CA GLY A 3 -12.07 -3.45 2.46
C GLY A 3 -11.67 -2.02 2.85
N ALA A 4 -10.94 -1.83 3.95
CA ALA A 4 -10.45 -0.51 4.33
C ALA A 4 -9.43 0.05 3.32
N MET A 5 -8.71 -0.82 2.60
CA MET A 5 -7.81 -0.40 1.53
C MET A 5 -8.60 0.00 0.28
N GLU A 6 -9.67 -0.72 -0.06
CA GLU A 6 -10.60 -0.33 -1.12
C GLU A 6 -11.17 1.07 -0.85
N ASP A 7 -11.73 1.28 0.34
CA ASP A 7 -12.24 2.59 0.77
C ASP A 7 -11.16 3.67 0.67
N ALA A 8 -9.94 3.38 1.13
CA ALA A 8 -8.81 4.32 1.03
C ALA A 8 -8.43 4.68 -0.41
N LEU A 9 -8.48 3.73 -1.34
CA LEU A 9 -8.26 4.01 -2.77
C LEU A 9 -9.40 4.84 -3.36
N TYR A 10 -10.64 4.69 -2.89
CA TYR A 10 -11.76 5.51 -3.34
C TYR A 10 -11.76 6.93 -2.73
N GLU A 11 -11.43 7.07 -1.46
CA GLU A 11 -11.61 8.32 -0.71
C GLU A 11 -10.33 9.18 -0.66
N ILE A 12 -9.16 8.55 -0.60
CA ILE A 12 -7.90 9.25 -0.30
C ILE A 12 -7.08 9.44 -1.58
N ALA A 13 -7.04 10.68 -2.08
CA ALA A 13 -6.31 11.03 -3.30
C ALA A 13 -4.81 10.66 -3.24
N SER A 14 -4.16 10.87 -2.09
CA SER A 14 -2.74 10.50 -1.93
C SER A 14 -2.50 8.99 -2.01
N MET A 15 -3.44 8.15 -1.55
CA MET A 15 -3.34 6.70 -1.69
C MET A 15 -3.47 6.26 -3.16
N ARG A 16 -4.38 6.89 -3.92
CA ARG A 16 -4.45 6.66 -5.38
C ARG A 16 -3.18 7.07 -6.10
N LEU A 17 -2.69 8.27 -5.82
CA LEU A 17 -1.46 8.78 -6.44
C LEU A 17 -0.26 7.88 -6.10
N PHE A 18 -0.16 7.42 -4.86
CA PHE A 18 0.86 6.47 -4.43
C PHE A 18 0.78 5.15 -5.22
N ALA A 19 -0.44 4.61 -5.38
CA ALA A 19 -0.68 3.41 -6.17
C ALA A 19 -0.66 3.64 -7.70
N ARG A 20 -0.48 4.90 -8.15
CA ARG A 20 -0.58 5.31 -9.55
C ARG A 20 -1.90 4.93 -10.21
N LEU A 21 -2.99 5.02 -9.45
CA LEU A 21 -4.35 4.79 -9.90
C LEU A 21 -5.08 6.11 -10.16
N SER A 22 -6.02 6.07 -11.09
CA SER A 22 -6.79 7.24 -11.53
C SER A 22 -8.29 6.90 -11.59
N LEU A 23 -9.14 7.90 -11.32
CA LEU A 23 -10.60 7.74 -11.23
C LEU A 23 -11.29 7.54 -12.58
N ASP A 24 -10.58 7.77 -13.68
CA ASP A 24 -11.02 7.45 -15.04
C ASP A 24 -10.88 5.96 -15.38
N SER A 25 -10.25 5.17 -14.50
CA SER A 25 -10.05 3.73 -14.63
C SER A 25 -10.73 2.97 -13.49
N ALA A 26 -11.00 1.69 -13.70
CA ALA A 26 -11.57 0.84 -12.66
C ALA A 26 -10.58 0.69 -11.49
N LEU A 27 -11.02 1.09 -10.29
CA LEU A 27 -10.24 0.88 -9.08
C LEU A 27 -10.32 -0.58 -8.63
N PRO A 28 -9.26 -1.12 -8.00
CA PRO A 28 -9.28 -2.46 -7.45
C PRO A 28 -10.34 -2.60 -6.36
N ASP A 29 -11.20 -3.61 -6.51
CA ASP A 29 -12.19 -3.96 -5.49
C ASP A 29 -11.54 -4.76 -4.33
N ARG A 30 -12.29 -4.97 -3.24
CA ARG A 30 -11.82 -5.76 -2.10
C ARG A 30 -11.21 -7.10 -2.49
N THR A 31 -11.82 -7.81 -3.44
CA THR A 31 -11.37 -9.15 -3.87
C THR A 31 -10.02 -9.07 -4.58
N THR A 32 -9.85 -8.07 -5.44
CA THR A 32 -8.59 -7.80 -6.15
C THR A 32 -7.47 -7.48 -5.16
N ILE A 33 -7.73 -6.63 -4.17
CA ILE A 33 -6.77 -6.28 -3.12
C ILE A 33 -6.42 -7.51 -2.28
N MET A 34 -7.42 -8.30 -1.89
CA MET A 34 -7.23 -9.54 -1.15
C MET A 34 -6.33 -10.53 -1.91
N ASN A 35 -6.57 -10.71 -3.20
CA ASN A 35 -5.75 -11.59 -4.05
C ASN A 35 -4.31 -11.08 -4.17
N PHE A 36 -4.12 -9.78 -4.34
CA PHE A 36 -2.79 -9.17 -4.35
C PHE A 36 -2.04 -9.41 -3.03
N ARG A 37 -2.71 -9.23 -1.88
CA ARG A 37 -2.13 -9.52 -0.57
C ARG A 37 -1.71 -10.99 -0.46
N HIS A 38 -2.57 -11.93 -0.88
CA HIS A 38 -2.23 -13.35 -0.87
C HIS A 38 -1.01 -13.68 -1.75
N LEU A 39 -0.88 -13.06 -2.93
CA LEU A 39 0.30 -13.23 -3.79
C LEU A 39 1.58 -12.76 -3.08
N LEU A 40 1.54 -11.60 -2.41
CA LEU A 40 2.69 -11.11 -1.64
C LEU A 40 3.06 -12.03 -0.47
N GLU A 41 2.07 -12.62 0.19
CA GLU A 41 2.26 -13.57 1.29
C GLU A 41 2.85 -14.89 0.78
N GLN A 42 2.31 -15.45 -0.30
CA GLN A 42 2.79 -16.68 -0.93
C GLN A 42 4.27 -16.59 -1.32
N HIS A 43 4.69 -15.45 -1.85
CA HIS A 43 6.08 -15.21 -2.24
C HIS A 43 6.94 -14.61 -1.11
N GLN A 44 6.39 -14.45 0.10
CA GLN A 44 7.08 -13.87 1.26
C GLN A 44 7.70 -12.49 0.97
N LEU A 45 7.07 -11.73 0.06
CA LEU A 45 7.55 -10.44 -0.41
C LEU A 45 7.15 -9.30 0.52
N ALA A 46 5.99 -9.40 1.19
CA ALA A 46 5.48 -8.33 2.04
C ALA A 46 6.54 -7.85 3.05
N ARG A 47 7.12 -8.78 3.81
CA ARG A 47 8.14 -8.48 4.83
C ARG A 47 9.41 -7.87 4.22
N GLN A 48 9.84 -8.36 3.06
CA GLN A 48 11.04 -7.87 2.38
C GLN A 48 10.85 -6.45 1.83
N LEU A 49 9.66 -6.20 1.27
CA LEU A 49 9.26 -4.89 0.78
C LEU A 49 9.23 -3.87 1.92
N PHE A 50 8.55 -4.18 3.03
CA PHE A 50 8.50 -3.29 4.20
C PHE A 50 9.89 -2.99 4.76
N LYS A 51 10.77 -3.99 4.90
CA LYS A 51 12.15 -3.77 5.35
C LYS A 51 12.91 -2.83 4.41
N THR A 52 12.75 -3.01 3.11
CA THR A 52 13.44 -2.20 2.10
C THR A 52 12.94 -0.77 2.10
N ILE A 53 11.62 -0.56 2.15
CA ILE A 53 11.00 0.77 2.25
C ILE A 53 11.44 1.46 3.54
N ASN A 54 11.39 0.78 4.68
CA ASN A 54 11.82 1.35 5.95
C ASN A 54 13.30 1.74 5.93
N ARG A 55 14.17 0.90 5.35
CA ARG A 55 15.58 1.26 5.18
C ARG A 55 15.75 2.51 4.33
N TRP A 56 15.06 2.58 3.19
CA TRP A 56 15.10 3.75 2.31
C TRP A 56 14.58 5.01 3.02
N LEU A 57 13.49 4.91 3.78
CA LEU A 57 12.95 6.03 4.57
C LEU A 57 13.92 6.50 5.66
N ALA A 58 14.64 5.58 6.32
CA ALA A 58 15.69 5.91 7.28
C ALA A 58 16.86 6.63 6.62
N GLU A 59 17.34 6.12 5.48
CA GLU A 59 18.45 6.71 4.72
C GLU A 59 18.08 8.10 4.18
N ALA A 60 16.83 8.30 3.77
CA ALA A 60 16.31 9.58 3.31
C ALA A 60 16.01 10.57 4.47
N GLY A 61 16.16 10.16 5.74
CA GLY A 61 15.90 11.01 6.91
C GLY A 61 14.43 11.37 7.12
N VAL A 62 13.51 10.65 6.45
CA VAL A 62 12.05 10.90 6.49
C VAL A 62 11.29 9.83 7.28
N MET A 63 12.01 8.95 7.99
CA MET A 63 11.39 7.97 8.86
C MET A 63 10.68 8.70 10.03
N MET A 64 9.35 8.65 10.03
CA MET A 64 8.56 9.13 11.15
C MET A 64 8.70 8.15 12.32
N THR A 65 9.38 8.57 13.39
CA THR A 65 9.61 7.77 14.61
C THR A 65 8.59 8.04 15.73
N GLN A 66 7.58 8.89 15.48
CA GLN A 66 6.55 9.21 16.47
C GLN A 66 5.17 9.37 15.83
N GLY A 67 4.19 8.66 16.36
CA GLY A 67 2.84 9.17 16.54
C GLY A 67 2.59 9.23 18.04
N THR A 68 2.33 10.42 18.58
CA THR A 68 1.62 10.59 19.86
C THR A 68 0.16 10.20 19.68
#